data_AF-A0AAV4SMI6-F1
#
_entry.id   AF-A0AAV4SMI6-F1
#
_cell.length_a   1.000
_cell.length_b   1.000
_cell.length_c   1.000
_cell.angle_alpha   90.00
_cell.angle_beta   90.00
_cell.angle_gamma   90.00
#
_symmetry.space_group_name_H-M   'P 1'
#
loop_
_entity.id
_entity.type
_entity.pdbx_description
1 polymer ?
#
loop_
_entity_poly.entity_id
_entity_poly.type
_entity_poly.pdbx_seq_one_letter_code
_entity_poly.pdbx_strand_id
1 'polypeptide(L)'
;MHSFASDRQRPFHEFQLHPKFHHFWSAVNSECKVNNGGCSHLCLMSPGPKGYSCKCPTGILLQKDQKTCDKGMNNFLIVAKRTDVRKVSLDVPYTADVVLRIGNIKNVIALDVDTQGGKDLLDVF
;
A
#
# COMPACT_ATOMS: atom_id res chain seq x y z
N MET A 1 -15.33 -54.81 -7.81
CA MET A 1 -16.38 -53.83 -8.17
C MET A 1 -16.72 -53.04 -6.92
N HIS A 2 -16.14 -51.85 -6.73
CA HIS A 2 -16.59 -50.94 -5.67
C HIS A 2 -16.80 -49.56 -6.28
N SER A 3 -18.06 -49.12 -6.26
CA SER A 3 -18.57 -47.87 -6.80
C SER A 3 -18.05 -46.67 -6.03
N PHE A 4 -17.67 -45.63 -6.78
CA PHE A 4 -17.58 -44.27 -6.27
C PHE A 4 -18.99 -43.69 -6.17
N ALA A 5 -19.48 -43.45 -4.95
CA ALA A 5 -20.65 -42.62 -4.70
C ALA A 5 -20.16 -41.25 -4.21
N SER A 6 -20.44 -40.21 -5.00
CA SER A 6 -20.20 -38.80 -4.67
C SER A 6 -21.27 -38.35 -3.68
N ASP A 7 -20.91 -38.17 -2.40
CA ASP A 7 -21.77 -37.48 -1.45
C ASP A 7 -21.30 -36.03 -1.23
N ARG A 8 -22.22 -35.10 -1.46
CA ARG A 8 -22.00 -33.66 -1.66
C ARG A 8 -22.52 -32.88 -0.46
N GLN A 9 -22.11 -33.18 0.76
CA GLN A 9 -22.54 -32.36 1.90
C GLN A 9 -21.62 -32.46 3.13
N ARG A 10 -20.47 -31.75 3.15
CA ARG A 10 -19.79 -31.38 4.42
C ARG A 10 -19.12 -30.00 4.37
N PRO A 11 -19.24 -29.18 5.43
CA PRO A 11 -18.81 -27.77 5.47
C PRO A 11 -17.28 -27.59 5.47
N PHE A 12 -16.83 -26.45 4.94
CA PHE A 12 -15.42 -26.05 4.72
C PHE A 12 -14.62 -25.76 6.02
N HIS A 13 -14.64 -26.64 7.01
CA HIS A 13 -13.80 -26.49 8.21
C HIS A 13 -13.22 -27.82 8.67
N GLU A 14 -12.38 -28.47 7.86
CA GLU A 14 -11.42 -29.46 8.37
C GLU A 14 -10.34 -29.81 7.32
N PHE A 15 -9.47 -28.86 6.97
CA PHE A 15 -8.17 -29.25 6.40
C PHE A 15 -7.22 -29.52 7.57
N GLN A 16 -7.14 -30.78 7.96
CA GLN A 16 -6.12 -31.29 8.89
C GLN A 16 -4.76 -31.18 8.20
N LEU A 17 -4.09 -30.04 8.37
CA LEU A 17 -2.76 -29.79 7.82
C LEU A 17 -1.73 -30.68 8.54
N HIS A 18 -1.06 -31.54 7.78
CA HIS A 18 0.07 -32.32 8.26
C HIS A 18 1.19 -31.37 8.80
N PRO A 19 1.72 -31.58 10.03
CA PRO A 19 2.50 -30.56 10.73
C PRO A 19 4.02 -30.59 10.42
N LYS A 20 4.43 -30.80 9.16
CA LYS A 20 5.86 -31.07 8.85
C LYS A 20 6.50 -30.20 7.76
N PHE A 21 5.89 -29.09 7.35
CA PHE A 21 6.55 -28.10 6.46
C PHE A 21 6.17 -26.63 6.73
N HIS A 22 5.85 -26.26 7.97
CA HIS A 22 6.23 -24.92 8.44
C HIS A 22 7.67 -25.02 8.91
N HIS A 23 8.60 -24.89 7.96
CA HIS A 23 9.94 -24.41 8.25
C HIS A 23 9.79 -23.27 9.27
N PHE A 24 10.32 -23.51 10.47
CA PHE A 24 10.29 -22.66 11.65
C PHE A 24 10.26 -21.19 11.23
N TRP A 25 9.06 -20.61 11.12
CA TRP A 25 8.91 -19.17 11.12
C TRP A 25 9.22 -18.78 12.55
N SER A 26 10.52 -18.66 12.84
CA SER A 26 11.00 -17.95 14.01
C SER A 26 10.19 -16.67 14.02
N ALA A 27 9.40 -16.45 15.07
CA ALA A 27 8.73 -15.18 15.23
C ALA A 27 9.83 -14.13 15.24
N VAL A 28 10.01 -13.42 14.11
CA VAL A 28 11.06 -12.43 13.97
C VAL A 28 10.83 -11.41 15.06
N ASN A 29 11.73 -11.36 16.04
CA ASN A 29 11.62 -10.41 17.12
C ASN A 29 12.06 -9.07 16.56
N SER A 30 11.08 -8.20 16.33
CA SER A 30 11.27 -6.91 15.69
C SER A 30 10.63 -5.85 16.57
N GLU A 31 11.32 -4.73 16.74
CA GLU A 31 10.78 -3.56 17.43
C GLU A 31 9.50 -3.04 16.74
N CYS A 32 9.25 -3.38 15.47
CA CYS A 32 8.00 -3.06 14.79
C CYS A 32 6.75 -3.62 15.52
N LYS A 33 6.90 -4.70 16.32
CA LYS A 33 5.77 -5.28 17.08
C LYS A 33 5.24 -4.34 18.15
N VAL A 34 6.08 -3.44 18.66
CA VAL A 34 5.70 -2.50 19.72
C VAL A 34 5.55 -1.12 19.09
N ASN A 35 4.33 -0.58 19.14
CA ASN A 35 4.01 0.75 18.61
C ASN A 35 4.53 1.00 17.17
N ASN A 36 4.51 -0.01 16.29
CA ASN A 36 5.02 0.08 14.92
C ASN A 36 6.49 0.57 14.82
N GLY A 37 7.34 0.31 15.84
CA GLY A 37 8.70 0.87 15.92
C GLY A 37 8.74 2.41 16.09
N GLY A 38 7.58 3.01 16.37
CA GLY A 38 7.34 4.45 16.32
C GLY A 38 7.19 5.01 14.91
N CYS A 39 7.03 4.18 13.88
CA CYS A 39 6.81 4.64 12.51
C CYS A 39 5.37 5.16 12.34
N SER A 40 5.22 6.30 11.66
CA SER A 40 3.90 6.87 11.33
C SER A 40 3.09 6.02 10.34
N HIS A 41 3.75 5.30 9.43
CA HIS A 41 3.10 4.50 8.39
C HIS A 41 3.63 3.07 8.35
N LEU A 42 4.76 2.83 7.67
CA LEU A 42 5.28 1.47 7.46
C LEU A 42 6.53 1.23 8.29
N CYS A 43 6.56 0.11 9.02
CA CYS A 43 7.75 -0.41 9.70
C CYS A 43 8.21 -1.69 8.99
N LEU A 44 9.32 -1.61 8.27
CA LEU A 44 9.82 -2.71 7.45
C LEU A 44 11.16 -3.24 7.98
N MET A 45 11.31 -4.56 7.99
CA MET A 45 12.56 -5.21 8.35
C MET A 45 13.72 -4.72 7.46
N SER A 46 14.87 -4.48 8.06
CA SER A 46 16.05 -3.94 7.38
C SER A 46 17.33 -4.53 7.98
N PRO A 47 18.38 -4.80 7.19
CA PRO A 47 19.63 -5.38 7.69
C PRO A 47 20.46 -4.42 8.56
N GLY A 48 19.97 -3.20 8.83
CA GLY A 48 20.63 -2.25 9.71
C GLY A 48 20.65 -2.70 11.17
N PRO A 49 21.40 -1.99 12.04
CA PRO A 49 21.61 -2.37 13.45
C PRO A 49 20.31 -2.42 14.27
N LYS A 50 19.29 -1.66 13.87
CA LYS A 50 17.96 -1.68 14.51
C LYS A 50 17.09 -2.87 14.06
N GLY A 51 17.44 -3.57 12.99
CA GLY A 51 16.63 -4.64 12.40
C GLY A 51 15.38 -4.17 11.64
N TYR A 52 15.09 -2.87 11.62
CA TYR A 52 13.98 -2.27 10.86
C TYR A 52 14.30 -0.85 10.40
N SER A 53 13.46 -0.33 9.51
CA SER A 53 13.43 1.07 9.09
C SER A 53 12.00 1.51 8.80
N CYS A 54 11.69 2.78 9.08
CA CYS A 54 10.40 3.35 8.71
C CYS A 54 10.39 3.72 7.21
N LYS A 55 9.24 3.52 6.56
CA LYS A 55 9.01 3.91 5.16
C LYS A 55 7.65 4.60 5.02
N CYS A 56 7.56 5.47 4.03
CA CYS A 56 6.35 6.20 3.70
C CYS A 56 5.64 5.59 2.49
N PRO A 57 4.34 5.85 2.33
CA PRO A 57 3.64 5.53 1.08
C PRO A 57 4.34 6.14 -0.13
N THR A 58 4.11 5.55 -1.30
CA THR A 58 4.75 5.94 -2.55
C THR A 58 4.65 7.44 -2.81
N GLY A 59 5.80 8.07 -3.06
CA GLY A 59 5.93 9.50 -3.38
C GLY A 59 5.82 10.45 -2.19
N ILE A 60 5.62 9.96 -0.97
CA ILE A 60 5.63 10.77 0.26
C ILE A 60 7.02 10.70 0.90
N LEU A 61 7.53 11.85 1.37
CA LEU A 61 8.83 11.92 2.02
C LEU A 61 8.78 11.48 3.48
N LEU A 62 9.86 10.81 3.90
CA LEU A 62 10.16 10.53 5.30
C LEU A 62 10.90 11.74 5.89
N GLN A 63 10.42 12.22 7.03
CA GLN A 63 11.00 13.36 7.73
C GLN A 63 12.35 13.02 8.34
N LYS A 64 13.05 14.08 8.80
CA LYS A 64 14.40 13.98 9.37
C LYS A 64 14.48 13.11 10.62
N ASP A 65 13.36 12.90 11.31
CA ASP A 65 13.26 12.01 12.48
C ASP A 65 13.34 10.52 12.11
N GLN A 66 13.32 10.20 10.81
CA GLN A 66 13.35 8.83 10.26
C GLN A 66 12.17 7.97 10.71
N LYS A 67 11.05 8.59 11.11
CA LYS A 67 9.87 7.90 11.66
C LYS A 67 8.55 8.46 11.12
N THR A 68 8.49 9.77 10.95
CA THR A 68 7.27 10.48 10.55
C THR A 68 7.29 10.77 9.06
N CYS A 69 6.18 10.51 8.38
CA CYS A 69 6.00 10.87 6.98
C CYS A 69 5.33 12.23 6.88
N ASP A 70 5.60 12.95 5.80
CA ASP A 70 4.81 14.12 5.44
C ASP A 70 3.34 13.73 5.23
N LYS A 71 2.44 14.72 5.37
CA LYS A 71 0.98 14.49 5.22
C LYS A 71 0.59 14.06 3.80
N GLY A 72 1.45 14.29 2.82
CA GLY A 72 1.24 13.97 1.41
C GLY A 72 2.48 14.28 0.58
N MET A 73 2.30 14.27 -0.74
CA MET A 73 3.29 14.85 -1.66
C MET A 73 3.22 16.37 -1.55
N ASN A 74 4.35 17.03 -1.31
CA ASN A 74 4.43 18.49 -1.22
C ASN A 74 4.48 19.11 -2.62
N ASN A 75 5.26 18.51 -3.53
CA ASN A 75 5.35 18.90 -4.94
C ASN A 75 4.91 17.73 -5.81
N PHE A 76 3.88 17.95 -6.62
CA PHE A 76 3.34 16.91 -7.49
C PHE A 76 2.74 17.48 -8.77
N LEU A 77 2.63 16.63 -9.77
CA LEU A 77 1.85 16.87 -10.98
C LEU A 77 0.62 15.97 -10.98
N ILE A 78 -0.49 16.49 -11.49
CA ILE A 78 -1.67 15.66 -11.78
C ILE A 78 -1.78 15.52 -13.30
N VAL A 79 -1.86 14.27 -13.77
CA VAL A 79 -1.83 13.91 -15.18
C VAL A 79 -3.06 13.10 -15.53
N ALA A 80 -3.79 13.54 -16.56
CA ALA A 80 -4.86 12.78 -17.18
C ALA A 80 -4.30 11.79 -18.21
N LYS A 81 -4.74 10.54 -18.11
CA LYS A 81 -4.76 9.59 -19.22
C LYS A 81 -6.21 9.38 -19.65
N ARG A 82 -6.39 8.65 -20.76
CA ARG A 82 -7.73 8.40 -21.32
C ARG A 82 -8.71 7.79 -20.30
N THR A 83 -8.23 6.88 -19.45
CA THR A 83 -9.08 6.09 -18.54
C THR A 83 -8.67 6.20 -17.07
N ASP A 84 -7.64 6.98 -16.75
CA ASP A 84 -7.19 7.17 -15.37
C ASP A 84 -6.56 8.55 -15.17
N VAL A 85 -6.53 9.00 -13.92
CA VAL A 85 -5.83 10.21 -13.50
C VAL A 85 -4.74 9.81 -12.52
N ARG A 86 -3.55 10.40 -12.64
CA ARG A 86 -2.38 10.06 -11.84
C ARG A 86 -1.83 11.27 -11.12
N LYS A 87 -1.34 11.06 -9.90
CA LYS A 87 -0.55 12.03 -9.14
C LYS A 87 0.90 11.57 -9.16
N VAL A 88 1.80 12.39 -9.69
CA VAL A 88 3.24 12.10 -9.81
C VAL A 88 3.99 12.96 -8.81
N SER A 89 4.70 12.33 -7.87
CA SER A 89 5.54 13.07 -6.91
C SER A 89 6.80 13.61 -7.57
N LEU A 90 7.14 14.86 -7.24
CA LEU A 90 8.39 15.52 -7.61
C LEU A 90 9.38 15.60 -6.43
N ASP A 91 8.94 15.17 -5.24
CA ASP A 91 9.73 15.27 -4.02
C ASP A 91 10.76 14.15 -3.86
N VAL A 92 10.48 12.99 -4.46
CA VAL A 92 11.31 11.79 -4.37
C VAL A 92 12.25 11.68 -5.58
N PRO A 93 13.44 11.08 -5.43
CA PRO A 93 14.42 10.94 -6.51
C PRO A 93 14.06 9.87 -7.55
N TYR A 94 12.90 9.24 -7.42
CA TYR A 94 12.39 8.22 -8.33
C TYR A 94 11.00 8.63 -8.81
N THR A 95 10.61 8.22 -10.02
CA THR A 95 9.26 8.52 -10.53
C THR A 95 8.23 7.72 -9.73
N ALA A 96 7.41 8.42 -8.96
CA ALA A 96 6.35 7.85 -8.15
C ALA A 96 4.99 8.34 -8.67
N ASP A 97 4.40 7.61 -9.64
CA ASP A 97 3.05 7.88 -10.14
C ASP A 97 2.01 6.99 -9.46
N VAL A 98 1.00 7.61 -8.85
CA VAL A 98 -0.09 6.92 -8.15
C VAL A 98 -1.39 7.20 -8.88
N VAL A 99 -2.13 6.15 -9.23
CA VAL A 99 -3.46 6.28 -9.85
C VAL A 99 -4.46 6.77 -8.80
N LEU A 100 -5.15 7.86 -9.09
CA LEU A 100 -6.20 8.40 -8.24
C LEU A 100 -7.47 7.57 -8.43
N ARG A 101 -8.11 7.22 -7.29
CA ARG A 101 -9.33 6.40 -7.24
C ARG A 101 -10.56 7.24 -7.60
N ILE A 102 -10.62 7.71 -8.83
CA ILE A 102 -11.71 8.55 -9.34
C ILE A 102 -12.63 7.67 -10.19
N GLY A 103 -13.55 6.94 -9.54
CA GLY A 103 -14.67 6.22 -10.19
C GLY A 103 -14.36 5.47 -11.51
N ASN A 104 -15.38 5.31 -12.35
CA ASN A 104 -15.24 4.74 -13.71
C ASN A 104 -15.11 5.87 -14.74
N ILE A 105 -13.88 6.23 -15.07
CA ILE A 105 -13.56 7.23 -16.10
C ILE A 105 -13.41 6.54 -17.46
N LYS A 106 -14.07 7.07 -18.49
CA LYS A 106 -14.02 6.51 -19.85
C LYS A 106 -13.17 7.32 -20.82
N ASN A 107 -13.24 8.65 -20.74
CA ASN A 107 -12.42 9.58 -21.51
C ASN A 107 -12.23 10.85 -20.67
N VAL A 108 -11.00 11.12 -20.23
CA VAL A 108 -10.65 12.42 -19.65
C VAL A 108 -10.24 13.37 -20.77
N ILE A 109 -10.82 14.57 -20.80
CA ILE A 109 -10.48 15.62 -21.75
C ILE A 109 -9.77 16.77 -21.04
N ALA A 110 -10.22 17.13 -19.84
CA ALA A 110 -9.59 18.17 -19.04
C ALA A 110 -9.60 17.83 -17.54
N LEU A 111 -8.62 18.39 -16.83
CA LEU A 111 -8.53 18.35 -15.37
C LEU A 111 -8.41 19.78 -14.85
N ASP A 112 -9.18 20.08 -13.82
CA ASP A 112 -8.98 21.27 -13.00
C ASP A 112 -8.68 20.86 -11.55
N VAL A 113 -7.86 21.65 -10.87
CA VAL A 113 -7.39 21.38 -9.51
C VAL A 113 -7.68 22.58 -8.63
N ASP A 114 -8.67 22.47 -7.75
CA ASP A 114 -8.90 23.49 -6.73
C ASP A 114 -8.05 23.22 -5.49
N THR A 115 -7.10 24.12 -5.22
CA THR A 115 -6.25 24.07 -4.04
C THR A 115 -6.86 24.77 -2.82
N GLN A 116 -7.98 25.50 -2.97
CA GLN A 116 -8.61 26.29 -1.92
C GLN A 116 -9.73 25.53 -1.20
N GLY A 117 -9.41 24.40 -0.55
CA GLY A 117 -10.44 23.70 0.22
C GLY A 117 -10.04 22.48 1.04
N GLY A 118 -8.75 22.12 1.11
CA GLY A 118 -8.31 20.90 1.81
C GLY A 118 -8.87 19.59 1.24
N LYS A 119 -9.63 19.68 0.14
CA LYS A 119 -10.02 18.60 -0.75
C LYS A 119 -9.41 18.99 -2.08
N ASP A 120 -8.43 18.22 -2.53
CA ASP A 120 -7.95 18.26 -3.92
C ASP A 120 -9.14 17.83 -4.80
N LEU A 121 -10.09 18.75 -5.03
CA LEU A 121 -11.26 18.53 -5.85
C LEU A 121 -10.79 18.51 -7.29
N LEU A 122 -10.87 17.32 -7.87
CA LEU A 122 -10.51 17.06 -9.25
C LEU A 122 -11.80 16.98 -10.05
N ASP A 123 -12.05 18.04 -10.82
CA ASP A 123 -13.11 18.02 -11.81
C ASP A 123 -12.53 17.42 -13.10
N VAL A 124 -13.12 16.28 -13.49
CA VAL A 124 -12.75 15.52 -14.68
C VAL A 124 -13.83 15.74 -15.73
N PHE A 125 -13.50 16.45 -16.81
CA PHE A 125 -14.40 16.75 -17.93
C PHE A 125 -14.25 15.76 -19.08
#